data_AF-R6UZZ3-F1
#
_entry.id   AF-R6UZZ3-F1
#
_cell.length_a   1.000
_cell.length_b   1.000
_cell.length_c   1.000
_cell.angle_alpha   90.00
_cell.angle_beta   90.00
_cell.angle_gamma   90.00
#
_symmetry.space_group_name_H-M   'P 1'
#
loop_
_entity.id
_entity.type
_entity.pdbx_description
1 polymer ?
#
loop_
_entity_poly.entity_id
_entity_poly.type
_entity_poly.pdbx_seq_one_letter_code
_entity_poly.pdbx_strand_id
1 'polypeptide(L)' 'MFIVTTWSYGRRLTGLSSGSEAFSYSYNADGIRTAKTVNGIKHTYALSGTAILNEEWTENGVQHLLIDNQYVIKWCVI' A
#
# COMPACT_ATOMS: atom_id res chain seq x y z
N MET A 1 13.29 -13.66 14.16
CA MET A 1 12.37 -13.26 13.08
C MET A 1 13.22 -12.76 11.92
N PHE A 2 13.08 -13.35 10.73
CA PHE A 2 13.84 -12.93 9.55
C PHE A 2 12.96 -12.08 8.65
N ILE A 3 13.55 -11.03 8.06
CA ILE A 3 12.91 -10.22 7.04
C ILE A 3 13.39 -10.72 5.68
N VAL A 4 12.47 -10.97 4.76
CA VAL A 4 12.76 -11.32 3.37
C VAL A 4 12.28 -10.19 2.48
N THR A 5 13.15 -9.68 1.61
CA THR A 5 12.81 -8.63 0.65
C THR A 5 12.97 -9.11 -0.78
N THR A 6 12.01 -8.79 -1.65
CA THR A 6 12.12 -9.03 -3.09
C THR A 6 12.22 -7.70 -3.82
N TRP A 7 13.11 -7.65 -4.82
CA TRP A 7 13.43 -6.44 -5.56
C TRP A 7 13.34 -6.71 -7.07
N SER A 8 12.95 -5.68 -7.81
CA SER A 8 13.02 -5.63 -9.27
C SER A 8 13.73 -4.35 -9.70
N TYR A 9 14.13 -4.27 -10.97
CA TYR A 9 14.77 -3.07 -11.54
C TYR A 9 15.91 -2.50 -10.66
N GLY A 10 16.68 -3.40 -10.03
CA GLY A 10 17.74 -3.08 -9.08
C GLY A 10 17.23 -2.64 -7.71
N ARG A 11 16.65 -1.43 -7.61
CA ARG A 11 16.31 -0.77 -6.33
C ARG A 11 14.81 -0.65 -6.07
N ARG A 12 13.95 -1.32 -6.85
CA ARG A 12 12.50 -1.27 -6.65
C ARG A 12 12.04 -2.42 -5.76
N LEU A 13 11.72 -2.13 -4.49
CA LEU A 13 11.17 -3.12 -3.55
C LEU A 13 9.79 -3.57 -4.03
N THR A 14 9.63 -4.83 -4.39
CA THR A 14 8.34 -5.38 -4.87
C THR A 14 7.64 -6.21 -3.82
N GLY A 15 8.36 -6.69 -2.81
CA GLY A 15 7.75 -7.44 -1.72
C GLY A 15 8.62 -7.47 -0.47
N LEU A 16 7.95 -7.64 0.66
CA LEU A 16 8.56 -7.76 1.97
C LEU A 16 7.75 -8.77 2.77
N SER A 17 8.42 -9.72 3.42
CA SER A 17 7.80 -10.63 4.38
C SER A 17 8.54 -10.53 5.70
N SER A 18 7.78 -10.38 6.78
CA SER A 18 8.30 -10.25 8.13
C SER A 18 7.33 -10.92 9.11
N GLY A 19 7.71 -12.08 9.64
CA GLY A 19 6.81 -12.87 10.49
C GLY A 19 5.59 -13.35 9.70
N SER A 20 4.39 -13.06 10.20
CA SER A 20 3.10 -13.36 9.53
C SER A 20 2.71 -12.34 8.47
N GLU A 21 3.40 -11.20 8.41
CA GLU A 21 3.04 -10.11 7.51
C GLU A 21 3.68 -10.30 6.13
N ALA A 22 2.87 -10.15 5.09
CA ALA A 22 3.30 -10.16 3.70
C ALA A 22 2.85 -8.89 2.98
N PHE A 23 3.82 -8.20 2.38
CA PHE A 23 3.63 -6.97 1.63
C PHE A 23 4.01 -7.18 0.17
N SER A 24 3.21 -6.63 -0.74
CA SER A 24 3.59 -6.45 -2.15
C SER A 24 3.28 -5.05 -2.63
N TYR A 25 4.01 -4.57 -3.63
CA TYR A 25 3.94 -3.18 -4.10
C TYR A 25 3.82 -3.10 -5.62
N SER A 26 2.95 -2.21 -6.09
CA SER A 26 2.81 -1.87 -7.52
C SER A 26 3.32 -0.47 -7.79
N TYR A 27 3.79 -0.24 -9.01
CA TYR A 27 4.44 1.00 -9.42
C TYR A 27 3.92 1.45 -10.79
N ASN A 28 3.85 2.77 -11.01
CA ASN A 28 3.61 3.33 -12.34
C ASN A 28 4.88 3.31 -13.22
N ALA A 29 4.78 3.83 -14.45
CA ALA A 29 5.89 3.89 -15.40
C ALA A 29 7.09 4.71 -14.87
N ASP A 30 6.83 5.77 -14.11
CA ASP A 30 7.86 6.62 -13.49
C ASP A 30 8.52 5.96 -12.27
N GLY A 31 8.00 4.80 -11.84
CA GLY A 31 8.49 4.09 -10.66
C GLY A 31 8.02 4.63 -9.32
N ILE A 32 6.96 5.41 -9.32
CA ILE A 32 6.25 5.83 -8.12
C ILE A 32 5.29 4.72 -7.72
N ARG A 33 5.25 4.41 -6.42
CA ARG A 33 4.38 3.36 -5.89
C ARG A 33 2.91 3.81 -6.00
N THR A 34 2.05 2.95 -6.54
CA THR A 34 0.61 3.22 -6.75
C THR A 34 -0.31 2.36 -5.90
N ALA A 35 0.21 1.26 -5.34
CA ALA A 35 -0.51 0.42 -4.42
C ALA A 35 0.43 -0.34 -3.49
N LYS A 36 -0.10 -0.76 -2.34
CA LYS A 36 0.45 -1.84 -1.53
C LYS A 36 -0.63 -2.89 -1.28
N THR A 37 -0.24 -4.14 -1.11
CA THR A 37 -1.14 -5.19 -0.61
C THR A 37 -0.53 -5.73 0.67
N VAL A 38 -1.30 -5.72 1.77
CA VAL A 38 -0.90 -6.23 3.08
C VAL A 38 -1.78 -7.43 3.40
N ASN A 39 -1.20 -8.61 3.53
CA ASN A 39 -1.93 -9.86 3.81
C ASN A 39 -3.17 -10.09 2.91
N GLY A 40 -3.08 -9.70 1.64
CA GLY A 40 -4.17 -9.82 0.66
C GLY A 40 -5.12 -8.62 0.58
N ILE A 41 -5.05 -7.67 1.52
CA ILE A 41 -5.83 -6.44 1.49
C ILE A 41 -5.09 -5.42 0.63
N LYS A 42 -5.73 -4.99 -0.46
CA LYS A 42 -5.16 -4.01 -1.39
C LYS A 42 -5.48 -2.59 -0.93
N HIS A 43 -4.43 -1.78 -0.87
CA HIS A 43 -4.47 -0.35 -0.63
C HIS A 43 -4.03 0.38 -1.90
N THR A 44 -4.78 1.40 -2.33
CA THR A 44 -4.51 2.20 -3.52
C THR A 44 -4.14 3.63 -3.15
N TYR A 45 -3.22 4.24 -3.91
CA TYR A 45 -2.74 5.60 -3.66
C TYR A 45 -3.25 6.59 -4.70
N ALA A 46 -3.82 7.71 -4.25
CA ALA A 46 -3.99 8.89 -5.08
C ALA A 46 -2.71 9.74 -5.03
N LEU A 47 -2.23 10.16 -6.21
CA LEU A 47 -0.94 10.84 -6.36
C LEU A 47 -1.11 12.26 -6.89
N SER A 48 -0.24 13.17 -6.44
CA SER A 48 0.04 14.46 -7.05
C SER A 48 1.54 14.56 -7.36
N GLY A 49 1.90 14.31 -8.62
CA GLY A 49 3.30 14.08 -9.00
C GLY A 49 3.87 12.88 -8.23
N THR A 50 4.94 13.12 -7.45
CA THR A 50 5.56 12.09 -6.59
C THR A 50 4.96 12.01 -5.19
N ALA A 51 4.03 12.90 -4.82
CA ALA A 51 3.41 12.92 -3.51
C ALA A 51 2.19 12.00 -3.45
N ILE A 52 2.06 11.26 -2.35
CA ILE A 52 0.84 10.51 -2.02
C ILE A 52 -0.09 11.48 -1.29
N LEU A 53 -1.28 11.71 -1.83
CA LEU A 53 -2.32 12.53 -1.20
C LEU A 53 -3.14 11.70 -0.21
N ASN A 54 -3.52 10.49 -0.64
CA ASN A 54 -4.27 9.59 0.20
C ASN A 54 -4.00 8.12 -0.13
N GLU A 55 -4.39 7.28 0.82
CA GLU A 55 -4.41 5.83 0.71
C GLU A 55 -5.81 5.33 1.02
N GLU A 56 -6.38 4.51 0.14
CA GLU A 56 -7.71 3.92 0.29
C GLU A 56 -7.62 2.40 0.34
N TRP A 57 -8.39 1.77 1.23
CA TRP A 57 -8.56 0.33 1.26
C TRP A 57 -9.91 -0.07 1.86
N THR A 58 -10.31 -1.31 1.63
CA THR A 58 -11.49 -1.92 2.27
C THR A 58 -11.06 -3.16 3.02
N GLU A 59 -11.44 -3.23 4.28
CA GLU A 59 -11.17 -4.37 5.16
C GLU A 59 -12.44 -4.70 5.95
N ASN A 60 -12.87 -5.96 5.90
CA ASN A 60 -14.04 -6.44 6.65
C ASN A 60 -15.31 -5.59 6.44
N GLY A 61 -15.55 -5.12 5.22
CA GLY A 61 -16.72 -4.30 4.87
C GLY A 61 -16.62 -2.83 5.32
N VAL A 62 -15.49 -2.42 5.90
CA VAL A 62 -15.22 -1.02 6.25
C VAL A 62 -14.28 -0.45 5.21
N GLN A 63 -14.67 0.67 4.59
CA GLN A 63 -13.79 1.45 3.75
C GLN A 63 -13.00 2.45 4.61
N HIS A 64 -11.72 2.55 4.30
CA HIS A 64 -10.76 3.40 4.98
C HIS A 64 -10.15 4.38 3.97
N LEU A 65 -10.00 5.62 4.41
CA LEU A 65 -9.29 6.67 3.69
C LEU A 65 -8.29 7.33 4.64
N LEU A 66 -7.00 7.14 4.38
CA LEU A 66 -5.91 7.81 5.08
C LEU A 66 -5.47 9.03 4.28
N ILE A 67 -5.56 10.23 4.86
CA ILE A 67 -5.16 11.50 4.23
C ILE A 67 -3.87 12.01 4.88
N ASP A 68 -2.90 12.40 4.05
CA ASP A 68 -1.61 12.98 4.45
C ASP A 68 -0.84 12.16 5.52
N ASN A 69 -1.05 10.84 5.59
CA ASN A 69 -0.51 9.96 6.63
C ASN A 69 -0.83 10.39 8.09
N GLN A 70 -1.91 11.15 8.31
CA GLN A 70 -2.27 11.68 9.64
C GLN A 70 -3.70 11.33 10.08
N TYR A 71 -4.66 11.25 9.15
CA TYR A 71 -6.08 11.07 9.49
C TYR A 71 -6.70 9.90 8.75
N VAL A 72 -7.37 9.00 9.47
CA VAL A 72 -8.13 7.88 8.89
C VAL A 72 -9.63 8.13 9.03
N ILE A 73 -10.31 8.31 7.91
CA ILE A 73 -11.78 8.33 7.83
C ILE A 73 -12.25 6.90 7.56
N LYS A 74 -13.32 6.45 8.24
CA LYS A 74 -13.89 5.11 8.10
C LYS A 74 -15.38 5.18 7.86
N TRP A 75 -15.89 4.40 6.90
CA TRP A 75 -17.32 4.22 6.68
C TRP A 75 -17.67 2.77 6.34
N CYS A 76 -18.87 2.34 6.73
CA CYS A 76 -19.39 1.03 6.40
C CYS A 76 -19.84 0.99 4.94
N VAL A 77 -19.48 -0.07 4.22
CA VAL A 77 -20.05 -0.38 2.90
C VAL A 77 -21.28 -1.27 3.17
N ILE A 78 -22.42 -0.64 3.41
CA ILE A 78 -23.73 -1.30 3.59
C ILE A 78 -24.30 -1.81 2.27
#